data_AF-A0A933AN11-F1
#
_entry.id   AF-A0A933AN11-F1
#
_cell.length_a   1.000
_cell.length_b   1.000
_cell.length_c   1.000
_cell.angle_alpha   90.00
_cell.angle_beta   90.00
_cell.angle_gamma   90.00
#
_symmetry.space_group_name_H-M   'P 1'
#
loop_
_entity.id
_entity.type
_entity.pdbx_description
1 polymer ?
#
loop_
_entity_poly.entity_id
_entity_poly.type
_entity_poly.pdbx_seq_one_letter_code
_entity_poly.pdbx_strand_id
1 'polypeptide(L)'
;MTLRAKGILIALAGTTVWATTGIIISYLLKHYTLQPLTLAFWRDLIIACTMLLLLRVARPEALRITRRDIPFFLLYGFVGLAAFNGMWTFSVQFNGAAVATVLAYS
;
A
#
# COMPACT_ATOMS: atom_id res chain seq x y z
N MET A 1 -18.14 -16.20 -18.10
CA MET A 1 -17.91 -14.80 -17.66
C MET A 1 -16.93 -14.15 -18.61
N THR A 2 -17.39 -13.17 -19.40
CA THR A 2 -16.57 -12.41 -20.33
C THR A 2 -15.43 -11.69 -19.59
N LEU A 3 -14.24 -11.62 -20.21
CA LEU A 3 -13.03 -11.02 -19.64
C LEU A 3 -13.28 -9.60 -19.07
N ARG A 4 -14.20 -8.84 -19.70
CA ARG A 4 -14.64 -7.51 -19.29
C ARG A 4 -15.35 -7.49 -17.93
N ALA A 5 -16.26 -8.44 -17.67
CA ALA A 5 -16.99 -8.50 -16.40
C ALA A 5 -16.07 -8.82 -15.23
N LYS A 6 -15.10 -9.74 -15.42
CA LYS A 6 -14.06 -10.01 -14.41
C LYS A 6 -13.19 -8.78 -14.14
N GLY A 7 -12.77 -8.06 -15.18
CA GLY A 7 -12.00 -6.82 -15.03
C GLY A 7 -12.74 -5.74 -14.24
N ILE A 8 -14.03 -5.54 -14.54
CA ILE A 8 -14.90 -4.58 -13.82
C ILE A 8 -15.06 -4.99 -12.36
N LEU A 9 -15.25 -6.29 -12.07
CA LEU A 9 -15.42 -6.77 -10.70
C LEU A 9 -14.15 -6.58 -9.85
N ILE A 10 -12.98 -6.84 -10.44
CA ILE A 10 -11.69 -6.63 -9.79
C ILE A 10 -11.46 -5.13 -9.53
N ALA A 11 -11.78 -4.28 -10.51
CA ALA A 11 -11.66 -2.83 -10.37
C ALA A 11 -12.58 -2.31 -9.26
N LEU A 12 -13.85 -2.72 -9.23
CA LEU A 12 -14.81 -2.35 -8.18
C LEU A 12 -14.34 -2.82 -6.80
N ALA A 13 -13.95 -4.09 -6.67
CA ALA A 13 -13.45 -4.60 -5.39
C ALA A 13 -12.20 -3.84 -4.93
N GLY A 14 -11.27 -3.57 -5.85
CA GLY A 14 -10.05 -2.83 -5.57
C GLY A 14 -10.32 -1.40 -5.12
N THR A 15 -11.20 -0.67 -5.81
CA THR A 15 -11.54 0.71 -5.44
C THR A 15 -12.32 0.78 -4.14
N THR A 16 -13.23 -0.15 -3.86
CA THR A 16 -13.93 -0.21 -2.58
C THR A 16 -12.97 -0.45 -1.42
N VAL A 17 -12.06 -1.43 -1.55
CA VAL A 17 -11.04 -1.72 -0.52
C VAL A 17 -10.13 -0.51 -0.32
N TRP A 18 -9.69 0.12 -1.40
CA TRP A 18 -8.82 1.30 -1.34
C TRP A 18 -9.50 2.50 -0.69
N ALA A 19 -10.76 2.80 -1.04
CA ALA A 19 -11.53 3.89 -0.43
C ALA A 19 -11.75 3.67 1.08
N THR A 20 -12.03 2.43 1.48
CA THR A 20 -12.25 2.09 2.89
C THR A 20 -10.96 2.19 3.72
N THR A 21 -9.80 1.96 3.09
CA THR A 21 -8.49 2.01 3.76
C THR A 21 -8.21 3.38 4.37
N GLY A 22 -8.47 4.48 3.65
CA GLY A 22 -8.27 5.83 4.17
C GLY A 22 -9.13 6.12 5.40
N ILE A 23 -10.38 5.67 5.39
CA ILE A 23 -11.33 5.82 6.50
C ILE A 23 -10.83 5.07 7.75
N ILE A 24 -10.40 3.81 7.57
CA ILE A 24 -9.85 2.99 8.66
C ILE A 24 -8.60 3.63 9.26
N ILE A 25 -7.68 4.12 8.42
CA ILE A 25 -6.47 4.81 8.88
C ILE A 25 -6.83 6.05 9.69
N SER A 26 -7.73 6.89 9.19
CA SER A 26 -8.18 8.09 9.92
C SER A 26 -8.82 7.73 11.27
N TYR A 27 -9.60 6.66 11.32
CA TYR A 27 -10.23 6.17 12.53
C TYR A 27 -9.19 5.66 13.55
N LEU A 28 -8.22 4.84 13.12
CA LEU A 28 -7.14 4.34 13.99
C LEU A 28 -6.27 5.46 14.54
N LEU A 29 -5.90 6.45 13.72
CA LEU A 29 -5.07 7.56 14.15
C LEU A 29 -5.78 8.44 15.20
N LYS A 30 -7.10 8.65 15.05
CA LYS A 30 -7.89 9.44 16.00
C LYS A 30 -8.18 8.71 17.31
N HIS A 31 -8.45 7.40 17.27
CA HIS A 31 -8.89 6.65 18.46
C HIS A 31 -7.75 5.98 19.24
N TYR A 32 -6.63 5.61 18.61
CA TYR A 32 -5.59 4.81 19.25
C TYR A 32 -4.27 5.57 19.51
N THR A 33 -4.21 6.89 19.29
CA THR A 33 -2.97 7.71 19.43
C THR A 33 -1.75 7.05 18.76
N LEU A 34 -1.98 6.28 17.70
CA LEU A 34 -0.94 5.60 16.96
C LEU A 34 -0.20 6.63 16.11
N GLN A 35 1.13 6.63 16.17
CA GLN A 35 1.92 7.45 15.27
C GLN A 35 1.71 6.97 13.82
N PRO A 36 1.50 7.90 12.86
CA PRO A 36 1.23 7.56 11.46
C PRO A 36 2.33 6.71 10.83
N LEU A 37 3.58 7.00 11.20
CA LEU A 37 4.73 6.26 10.72
C LEU A 37 4.71 4.80 11.20
N THR A 38 4.30 4.55 12.44
CA THR A 38 4.15 3.19 13.00
C THR A 38 3.09 2.41 12.23
N LEU A 39 1.96 3.05 11.92
CA LEU A 39 0.89 2.41 11.15
C LEU A 39 1.33 2.10 9.71
N ALA A 40 1.99 3.03 9.03
CA ALA A 40 2.54 2.84 7.70
C ALA A 40 3.58 1.71 7.68
N PHE A 41 4.49 1.71 8.67
CA PHE A 41 5.50 0.66 8.84
C PHE A 41 4.87 -0.72 8.99
N TRP A 42 3.89 -0.88 9.89
CA TRP A 42 3.21 -2.17 10.08
C TRP A 42 2.45 -2.61 8.84
N ARG A 43 1.81 -1.67 8.13
CA ARG A 43 1.11 -1.98 6.88
C ARG A 43 2.07 -2.51 5.82
N ASP A 44 3.17 -1.80 5.60
CA ASP A 44 4.17 -2.16 4.60
C ASP A 44 4.89 -3.46 4.97
N LEU A 45 5.14 -3.70 6.26
CA LEU A 45 5.71 -4.96 6.76
C LEU A 45 4.76 -6.14 6.51
N ILE A 46 3.47 -6.00 6.81
CA ILE A 46 2.48 -7.06 6.58
C ILE A 46 2.36 -7.36 5.09
N ILE A 47 2.30 -6.33 4.24
CA ILE A 47 2.25 -6.49 2.78
C ILE A 47 3.52 -7.18 2.28
N ALA A 48 4.70 -6.73 2.72
CA ALA A 48 5.97 -7.31 2.32
C ALA A 48 6.09 -8.78 2.73
N CYS A 49 5.75 -9.12 3.98
CA CYS A 49 5.75 -10.50 4.47
C CYS A 49 4.75 -11.38 3.72
N THR A 50 3.54 -10.88 3.48
CA THR A 50 2.49 -11.61 2.75
C THR A 50 2.92 -11.86 1.30
N MET A 51 3.45 -10.84 0.63
CA MET A 51 3.92 -10.94 -0.75
C MET A 51 5.13 -11.89 -0.85
N LEU A 52 6.04 -11.84 0.13
CA LEU A 52 7.19 -12.75 0.21
C LEU A 52 6.73 -14.20 0.38
N LEU A 53 5.79 -14.46 1.29
CA LEU A 53 5.21 -15.80 1.50
C LEU A 53 4.48 -16.30 0.25
N LEU A 54 3.63 -15.47 -0.34
CA LEU A 54 2.88 -15.81 -1.55
C LEU A 54 3.81 -16.09 -2.73
N LEU A 55 4.82 -15.24 -2.96
CA LEU A 55 5.82 -15.48 -4.01
C LEU A 55 6.62 -16.75 -3.75
N ARG A 56 7.01 -17.01 -2.49
CA ARG A 56 7.75 -18.22 -2.13
C ARG A 56 6.95 -19.50 -2.40
N VAL A 57 5.64 -19.48 -2.19
CA VAL A 57 4.76 -20.64 -2.42
C VAL A 57 4.32 -20.76 -3.88
N ALA A 58 3.90 -19.65 -4.49
CA ALA A 58 3.31 -19.68 -5.84
C ALA A 58 4.35 -19.67 -6.95
N ARG A 59 5.44 -18.90 -6.80
CA ARG A 59 6.49 -18.73 -7.82
C ARG A 59 7.86 -18.42 -7.19
N PRO A 60 8.51 -19.40 -6.54
CA PRO A 60 9.83 -19.20 -5.92
C PRO A 60 10.90 -18.76 -6.93
N GLU A 61 10.72 -19.07 -8.21
CA GLU A 61 11.61 -18.64 -9.29
C GLU A 61 11.60 -17.12 -9.51
N ALA A 62 10.45 -16.46 -9.26
CA ALA A 62 10.34 -15.00 -9.34
C ALA A 62 11.08 -14.29 -8.18
N LEU A 63 11.48 -15.02 -7.15
CA LEU A 63 12.31 -14.53 -6.05
C LEU A 63 13.81 -14.47 -6.42
N ARG A 64 14.20 -15.05 -7.57
CA ARG A 64 15.57 -14.92 -8.10
C ARG A 64 15.78 -13.52 -8.67
N ILE A 65 16.00 -12.56 -7.77
CA ILE A 65 16.38 -11.21 -8.13
C ILE A 65 17.85 -11.23 -8.54
N THR A 66 18.13 -10.83 -9.79
CA THR A 66 19.51 -10.62 -10.24
C THR A 66 20.11 -9.49 -9.40
N ARG A 67 21.34 -9.65 -8.88
CA ARG A 67 21.97 -8.64 -8.00
C ARG A 67 22.05 -7.24 -8.63
N ARG A 68 21.96 -7.16 -9.96
CA ARG A 68 21.93 -5.94 -10.76
C ARG A 68 20.63 -5.15 -10.62
N ASP A 69 19.52 -5.80 -10.27
CA ASP A 69 18.20 -5.19 -10.12
C ASP A 69 17.93 -4.79 -8.66
N ILE A 70 18.73 -5.27 -7.71
CA ILE A 70 18.61 -4.93 -6.27
C ILE A 70 18.62 -3.41 -6.03
N PRO A 71 19.53 -2.61 -6.63
CA PRO A 71 19.51 -1.17 -6.45
C PRO A 71 18.21 -0.53 -6.95
N PHE A 72 17.66 -1.03 -8.06
CA PHE A 72 16.39 -0.56 -8.60
C PHE A 72 15.22 -0.89 -7.67
N PHE A 73 15.14 -2.14 -7.18
CA PHE A 73 14.12 -2.54 -6.21
C PHE A 73 14.23 -1.78 -4.89
N LEU A 74 15.46 -1.52 -4.41
CA LEU A 74 15.68 -0.72 -3.21
C LEU A 74 15.26 0.73 -3.42
N LEU A 75 15.64 1.35 -4.54
CA LEU A 75 15.26 2.73 -4.84
C LEU A 75 13.74 2.85 -5.00
N TYR A 76 13.12 1.94 -5.73
CA TYR A 76 11.68 1.91 -5.93
C TYR A 76 10.90 1.65 -4.64
N GLY A 77 11.35 0.67 -3.84
CA GLY A 77 10.72 0.34 -2.55
C GLY A 77 10.92 1.43 -1.50
N PHE A 78 12.08 2.08 -1.47
CA PHE A 78 12.35 3.11 -0.47
C PHE A 78 11.74 4.46 -0.86
N VAL A 79 12.02 4.93 -2.08
CA VAL A 79 11.59 6.25 -2.54
C VAL A 79 10.15 6.23 -3.05
N GLY A 80 9.80 5.24 -3.87
CA GLY A 80 8.47 5.15 -4.48
C GLY A 80 7.42 4.62 -3.52
N LEU A 81 7.74 3.57 -2.76
CA LEU A 81 6.78 2.95 -1.85
C LEU A 81 6.86 3.58 -0.44
N ALA A 82 7.95 3.43 0.30
CA ALA A 82 8.00 3.79 1.71
C ALA A 82 7.85 5.31 1.95
N ALA A 83 8.57 6.15 1.22
CA ALA A 83 8.46 7.60 1.35
C ALA A 83 7.05 8.09 0.95
N PHE A 84 6.50 7.64 -0.18
CA PHE A 84 5.14 8.00 -0.58
C PHE A 84 4.09 7.53 0.43
N ASN A 85 4.20 6.29 0.90
CA ASN A 85 3.27 5.66 1.82
C ASN A 85 3.27 6.35 3.20
N GLY A 86 4.47 6.67 3.71
CA GLY A 86 4.65 7.48 4.90
C GLY A 86 4.04 8.87 4.72
N MET A 87 4.36 9.56 3.62
CA MET A 87 3.89 10.92 3.35
C MET A 87 2.37 10.99 3.18
N TRP A 88 1.75 10.00 2.52
CA TRP A 88 0.30 9.88 2.44
C TRP A 88 -0.31 9.66 3.82
N THR A 89 0.27 8.78 4.65
CA THR A 89 -0.24 8.49 5.99
C THR A 89 -0.10 9.69 6.94
N PHE A 90 0.97 10.49 6.81
CA PHE A 90 1.09 11.80 7.46
C PHE A 90 0.03 12.78 6.97
N SER A 91 -0.21 12.86 5.66
CA SER A 91 -1.25 13.73 5.10
C SER A 91 -2.65 13.36 5.62
N VAL A 92 -2.94 12.06 5.78
CA VAL A 92 -4.19 11.57 6.37
C VAL A 92 -4.32 11.98 7.84
N GLN A 93 -3.22 12.02 8.61
CA GLN A 93 -3.25 12.50 9.99
C GLN A 93 -3.59 13.99 10.09
N PHE A 94 -2.94 14.83 9.28
CA PHE A 94 -3.09 16.29 9.37
C PHE A 94 -4.37 16.81 8.72
N ASN A 95 -4.78 16.24 7.58
CA ASN A 95 -5.89 16.76 6.78
C ASN A 95 -7.14 15.86 6.79
N GLY A 96 -7.03 14.64 7.32
CA GLY A 96 -8.06 13.61 7.20
C GLY A 96 -8.02 12.89 5.85
N ALA A 97 -8.59 11.68 5.78
CA ALA A 97 -8.50 10.81 4.59
C ALA A 97 -8.94 11.49 3.29
N ALA A 98 -10.04 12.24 3.31
CA ALA A 98 -10.61 12.85 2.10
C ALA A 98 -9.68 13.90 1.49
N VAL A 99 -9.14 14.83 2.31
CA VAL A 99 -8.27 15.90 1.83
C VAL A 99 -6.90 15.35 1.42
N ALA A 100 -6.39 14.34 2.14
CA ALA A 100 -5.15 13.66 1.78
C ALA A 100 -5.24 12.95 0.42
N THR A 101 -6.38 12.32 0.10
CA THR A 101 -6.60 11.71 -1.21
C THR A 101 -6.72 12.73 -2.33
N VAL A 102 -7.34 13.90 -2.08
CA VAL A 102 -7.40 14.96 -3.11
C VAL A 102 -5.99 15.48 -3.40
N LEU A 103 -5.21 15.82 -2.37
CA LEU A 103 -3.81 16.29 -2.53
C LEU A 103 -2.89 15.29 -3.22
N ALA A 104 -3.14 13.99 -3.08
CA ALA A 104 -2.33 12.96 -3.73
C ALA A 104 -2.64 12.79 -5.23
N TYR A 105 -3.82 13.22 -5.68
CA TYR A 105 -4.31 13.02 -7.05
C TYR A 105 -4.63 14.33 -7.81
N SER A 106 -4.43 15.49 -7.18
CA SER A 106 -4.53 16.84 -7.77
C SER A 106 -3.18 17.31 -8.28
#